data_AF-A0A976CTZ8-F1
#
_entry.id   AF-A0A976CTZ8-F1
#
_cell.length_a   1.000
_cell.length_b   1.000
_cell.length_c   1.000
_cell.angle_alpha   90.00
_cell.angle_beta   90.00
_cell.angle_gamma   90.00
#
_symmetry.space_group_name_H-M   'P 1'
#
loop_
_entity.id
_entity.type
_entity.pdbx_description
1 polymer ?
#
loop_
_entity_poly.entity_id
_entity_poly.type
_entity_poly.pdbx_seq_one_letter_code
_entity_poly.pdbx_strand_id
1 'polypeptide(L)'
;MYRIISMLGFGFSAYALDLPVVVDPTTPLTGTYAAEWNTAGNFENWTTSQVTAASVAGGNFTGTTSGTTPQILCSNFPGPDLDLGFNDYLELRIQVPATHTGDIKISYGTTARTGFSTARVLVIPDALVPTDGAFHTYRIDVGPEPWWRANLRDLRIEPSATSGQTFAIDYLRVGDLPGDVYLANAEWNSDYEMSSKHFRFLWSAARAAQGVNAATARGALRNAEEAWQVYVKVMGYREPAESTSSPNGNKYKVNFLCIYDGYWMSSTGGGFGYMNIEPSGLQVDPPSWIIPHELMHVFQHHNAQTLKHSLCAMDIS
;
A
#
# COMPACT_ATOMS: atom_id res chain seq x y z
N MET A 1 4.62 -8.48 -16.98
CA MET A 1 5.23 -7.42 -17.80
C MET A 1 4.48 -6.15 -17.45
N TYR A 2 5.03 -5.33 -16.56
CA TYR A 2 4.36 -4.15 -16.04
C TYR A 2 4.16 -3.11 -17.15
N ARG A 3 2.92 -2.67 -17.37
CA ARG A 3 2.63 -1.52 -18.26
C ARG A 3 3.07 -0.24 -17.53
N ILE A 4 4.16 0.36 -18.01
CA ILE A 4 4.74 1.60 -17.52
C ILE A 4 3.74 2.75 -17.68
N ILE A 5 3.40 3.43 -16.58
CA ILE A 5 2.72 4.73 -16.58
C ILE A 5 3.74 5.80 -16.99
N SER A 6 3.44 6.57 -18.04
CA SER A 6 4.27 7.68 -18.48
C SER A 6 4.23 8.83 -17.46
N MET A 7 5.38 9.17 -16.90
CA MET A 7 5.61 10.34 -16.04
C MET A 7 5.72 11.66 -16.83
N LEU A 8 4.81 11.91 -17.78
CA LEU A 8 4.76 13.19 -18.50
C LEU A 8 3.35 13.78 -18.39
N GLY A 9 3.27 14.92 -17.71
CA GLY A 9 2.01 15.59 -17.40
C GLY A 9 1.24 16.00 -18.65
N PHE A 10 0.25 15.21 -19.04
CA PHE A 10 -0.88 15.62 -19.87
C PHE A 10 -2.05 14.66 -19.61
N GLY A 11 -3.14 15.18 -19.04
CA GLY A 11 -4.46 14.52 -18.98
C GLY A 11 -4.56 13.29 -18.08
N PHE A 12 -5.18 13.44 -16.91
CA PHE A 12 -5.60 12.30 -16.08
C PHE A 12 -6.71 11.50 -16.79
N SER A 13 -6.32 10.56 -17.64
CA SER A 13 -7.14 9.37 -17.91
C SER A 13 -6.64 8.30 -16.94
N ALA A 14 -7.50 7.87 -16.02
CA ALA A 14 -7.18 6.84 -15.04
C ALA A 14 -6.92 5.51 -15.76
N TYR A 15 -5.66 5.23 -16.09
CA TYR A 15 -5.23 3.88 -16.38
C TYR A 15 -5.17 3.15 -15.04
N ALA A 16 -6.04 2.17 -14.84
CA ALA A 16 -5.94 1.26 -13.70
C ALA A 16 -4.55 0.64 -13.71
N LEU A 17 -3.81 0.77 -12.61
CA LEU A 17 -2.58 0.01 -12.43
C LEU A 17 -3.01 -1.46 -12.31
N ASP A 18 -2.45 -2.34 -13.14
CA ASP A 18 -2.64 -3.78 -12.96
C ASP A 18 -1.86 -4.19 -11.71
N LEU A 19 -2.54 -4.17 -10.55
CA LEU A 19 -1.94 -4.54 -9.26
C LEU A 19 -1.64 -6.05 -9.24
N PRO A 20 -0.47 -6.47 -8.74
CA PRO A 20 -0.16 -7.88 -8.60
C PRO A 20 -1.16 -8.61 -7.70
N VAL A 21 -1.65 -9.77 -8.17
CA VAL A 21 -2.51 -10.67 -7.41
C VAL A 21 -1.84 -12.03 -7.28
N VAL A 22 -1.73 -12.54 -6.05
CA VAL A 22 -1.26 -13.88 -5.73
C VAL A 22 -2.45 -14.73 -5.31
N VAL A 23 -2.66 -15.85 -6.01
CA VAL A 23 -3.65 -16.87 -5.65
C VAL A 23 -3.01 -17.87 -4.69
N ASP A 24 -3.73 -18.18 -3.62
CA ASP A 24 -3.34 -19.08 -2.53
C ASP A 24 -1.92 -18.80 -2.00
N PRO A 25 -1.68 -17.59 -1.45
CA PRO A 25 -0.39 -17.26 -0.86
C PRO A 25 -0.04 -18.26 0.25
N THR A 26 1.21 -18.72 0.26
CA THR A 26 1.70 -19.71 1.23
C THR A 26 2.09 -19.11 2.58
N THR A 27 2.26 -17.79 2.63
CA THR A 27 2.50 -17.03 3.85
C THR A 27 1.19 -16.46 4.37
N PRO A 28 0.93 -16.40 5.68
CA PRO A 28 -0.23 -15.70 6.21
C PRO A 28 -0.02 -14.17 6.12
N LEU A 29 -1.08 -13.38 5.99
CA LEU A 29 -0.99 -11.93 6.15
C LEU A 29 -0.96 -11.56 7.64
N THR A 30 -0.12 -10.58 8.01
CA THR A 30 -0.19 -9.95 9.33
C THR A 30 -1.19 -8.81 9.23
N GLY A 31 -2.46 -9.09 9.56
CA GLY A 31 -3.57 -8.16 9.42
C GLY A 31 -3.62 -7.09 10.51
N THR A 32 -3.99 -5.86 10.13
CA THR A 32 -4.38 -4.78 11.06
C THR A 32 -5.91 -4.55 11.05
N TYR A 33 -6.60 -5.11 10.05
CA TYR A 33 -8.05 -5.14 9.95
C TYR A 33 -8.53 -6.46 9.35
N ALA A 34 -9.66 -6.94 9.83
CA ALA A 34 -10.30 -8.15 9.35
C ALA A 34 -11.83 -8.05 9.44
N ALA A 35 -12.51 -8.64 8.46
CA ALA A 35 -13.89 -9.09 8.56
C ALA A 35 -13.87 -10.62 8.38
N GLU A 36 -14.46 -11.35 9.32
CA GLU A 36 -14.32 -12.83 9.41
C GLU A 36 -15.65 -13.57 9.64
N TRP A 37 -16.73 -12.87 10.00
CA TRP A 37 -18.08 -13.44 10.13
C TRP A 37 -18.16 -14.72 10.98
N ASN A 38 -17.35 -14.78 12.05
CA ASN A 38 -17.20 -15.96 12.91
C ASN A 38 -18.45 -16.29 13.74
N THR A 39 -19.36 -15.33 13.92
CA THR A 39 -20.57 -15.50 14.74
C THR A 39 -21.81 -15.66 13.87
N ALA A 40 -22.48 -16.82 13.96
CA ALA A 40 -23.69 -17.09 13.18
C ALA A 40 -24.75 -15.99 13.37
N GLY A 41 -25.35 -15.54 12.26
CA GLY A 41 -26.33 -14.46 12.22
C GLY A 41 -25.76 -13.04 12.39
N ASN A 42 -24.47 -12.89 12.70
CA ASN A 42 -23.83 -11.59 12.83
C ASN A 42 -23.09 -11.20 11.54
N PHE A 43 -23.60 -10.18 10.85
CA PHE A 43 -23.02 -9.66 9.61
C PHE A 43 -21.87 -8.67 9.84
N GLU A 44 -21.49 -8.37 11.09
CA GLU A 44 -20.38 -7.43 11.42
C GLU A 44 -20.57 -6.04 10.79
N ASN A 45 -21.82 -5.57 10.72
CA ASN A 45 -22.25 -4.33 10.05
C ASN A 45 -22.09 -4.31 8.52
N TRP A 46 -21.78 -5.45 7.90
CA TRP A 46 -21.85 -5.58 6.45
C TRP A 46 -23.31 -5.72 6.01
N THR A 47 -23.63 -5.07 4.89
CA THR A 47 -24.96 -5.08 4.27
C THR A 47 -24.86 -5.58 2.84
N THR A 48 -25.99 -5.94 2.25
CA THR A 48 -26.03 -6.42 0.87
C THR A 48 -26.97 -5.62 -0.02
N SER A 49 -26.66 -5.61 -1.30
CA SER A 49 -27.53 -5.13 -2.38
C SER A 49 -27.40 -6.08 -3.57
N GLN A 50 -28.51 -6.41 -4.24
CA GLN A 50 -28.55 -7.43 -5.30
C GLN A 50 -27.93 -8.79 -4.88
N VAL A 51 -28.17 -9.17 -3.63
CA VAL A 51 -27.86 -10.51 -3.09
C VAL A 51 -29.14 -11.05 -2.45
N THR A 52 -29.49 -12.28 -2.78
CA THR A 52 -30.58 -13.04 -2.16
C THR A 52 -30.01 -14.13 -1.26
N ALA A 53 -30.80 -14.58 -0.28
CA ALA A 53 -30.42 -15.63 0.66
C ALA A 53 -29.09 -15.35 1.38
N ALA A 54 -28.79 -14.07 1.68
CA ALA A 54 -27.62 -13.69 2.45
C ALA A 54 -27.67 -14.31 3.85
N SER A 55 -26.61 -14.99 4.27
CA SER A 55 -26.54 -15.59 5.60
C SER A 55 -25.12 -15.65 6.14
N VAL A 56 -24.98 -15.52 7.46
CA VAL A 56 -23.71 -15.78 8.16
C VAL A 56 -23.86 -17.03 9.01
N ALA A 57 -23.09 -18.06 8.69
CA ALA A 57 -23.06 -19.32 9.44
C ALA A 57 -21.75 -20.07 9.18
N GLY A 58 -21.26 -20.81 10.19
CA GLY A 58 -20.05 -21.63 10.07
C GLY A 58 -18.79 -20.85 9.68
N GLY A 59 -18.70 -19.57 10.08
CA GLY A 59 -17.58 -18.69 9.76
C GLY A 59 -17.59 -18.10 8.35
N ASN A 60 -18.72 -18.16 7.63
CA ASN A 60 -18.79 -17.63 6.26
C ASN A 60 -19.96 -16.68 6.06
N PHE A 61 -19.74 -15.61 5.30
CA PHE A 61 -20.79 -14.82 4.66
C PHE A 61 -21.14 -15.48 3.33
N THR A 62 -22.36 -15.98 3.21
CA THR A 62 -22.88 -16.62 1.99
C THR A 62 -24.00 -15.82 1.35
N GLY A 63 -24.23 -16.05 0.05
CA GLY A 63 -25.37 -15.48 -0.67
C GLY A 63 -25.44 -15.95 -2.12
N THR A 64 -26.48 -15.50 -2.83
CA THR A 64 -26.62 -15.68 -4.28
C THR A 64 -26.82 -14.32 -4.93
N THR A 65 -26.03 -14.00 -5.94
CA THR A 65 -26.16 -12.75 -6.70
C THR A 65 -27.53 -12.69 -7.39
N SER A 66 -28.18 -11.52 -7.42
CA SER A 66 -29.51 -11.35 -8.03
C SER A 66 -29.57 -10.22 -9.07
N GLY A 67 -28.44 -9.62 -9.41
CA GLY A 67 -28.30 -8.59 -10.43
C GLY A 67 -26.87 -8.53 -10.98
N THR A 68 -26.57 -7.47 -11.73
CA THR A 68 -25.27 -7.31 -12.43
C THR A 68 -24.21 -6.59 -11.60
N THR A 69 -24.59 -6.03 -10.44
CA THR A 69 -23.70 -5.37 -9.48
C THR A 69 -24.04 -5.81 -8.06
N PRO A 70 -23.91 -7.11 -7.72
CA PRO A 70 -24.09 -7.61 -6.36
C PRO A 70 -23.06 -7.00 -5.43
N GLN A 71 -23.50 -6.52 -4.28
CA GLN A 71 -22.66 -5.79 -3.33
C GLN A 71 -22.75 -6.44 -1.96
N ILE A 72 -21.59 -6.69 -1.36
CA ILE A 72 -21.41 -6.93 0.07
C ILE A 72 -20.56 -5.78 0.56
N LEU A 73 -21.11 -4.88 1.38
CA LEU A 73 -20.43 -3.63 1.74
C LEU A 73 -20.49 -3.31 3.23
N CYS A 74 -19.39 -2.74 3.71
CA CYS A 74 -19.30 -2.07 5.00
C CYS A 74 -18.80 -0.65 4.74
N SER A 75 -19.42 0.34 5.36
CA SER A 75 -19.05 1.74 5.19
C SER A 75 -18.86 2.39 6.55
N ASN A 76 -18.01 3.42 6.59
CA ASN A 76 -17.70 4.17 7.79
C ASN A 76 -17.15 3.32 8.96
N PHE A 77 -16.38 2.27 8.67
CA PHE A 77 -15.71 1.52 9.72
C PHE A 77 -14.38 2.20 10.13
N PRO A 78 -13.91 2.02 11.37
CA PRO A 78 -12.62 2.56 11.82
C PRO A 78 -11.48 1.68 11.29
N GLY A 79 -11.14 1.85 10.01
CA GLY A 79 -10.11 1.05 9.36
C GLY A 79 -8.68 1.53 9.63
N PRO A 80 -7.69 0.74 9.17
CA PRO A 80 -6.29 0.97 9.47
C PRO A 80 -5.74 2.17 8.74
N ASP A 81 -4.59 2.65 9.23
CA ASP A 81 -3.81 3.70 8.60
C ASP A 81 -3.03 3.17 7.39
N LEU A 82 -3.27 3.75 6.21
CA LEU A 82 -2.63 3.35 4.96
C LEU A 82 -1.39 4.18 4.59
N ASP A 83 -1.10 5.28 5.30
CA ASP A 83 -0.06 6.24 4.87
C ASP A 83 1.39 5.79 5.17
N LEU A 84 1.57 4.85 6.11
CA LEU A 84 2.90 4.54 6.67
C LEU A 84 3.50 3.23 6.15
N GLY A 85 2.95 2.67 5.08
CA GLY A 85 3.46 1.45 4.42
C GLY A 85 3.24 0.15 5.19
N PHE A 86 2.51 0.18 6.32
CA PHE A 86 2.23 -1.01 7.14
C PHE A 86 0.99 -1.80 6.69
N ASN A 87 0.34 -1.39 5.60
CA ASN A 87 -0.94 -1.95 5.14
C ASN A 87 -0.98 -2.02 3.61
N ASP A 88 0.06 -2.61 3.02
CA ASP A 88 0.27 -2.64 1.57
C ASP A 88 -0.45 -3.79 0.86
N TYR A 89 -1.17 -4.65 1.59
CA TYR A 89 -1.83 -5.81 1.04
C TYR A 89 -3.28 -5.94 1.50
N LEU A 90 -4.12 -6.42 0.60
CA LEU A 90 -5.49 -6.84 0.88
C LEU A 90 -5.64 -8.31 0.53
N GLU A 91 -6.26 -9.09 1.41
CA GLU A 91 -6.62 -10.47 1.17
C GLU A 91 -8.13 -10.69 1.19
N LEU A 92 -8.61 -11.49 0.25
CA LEU A 92 -9.97 -11.99 0.20
C LEU A 92 -9.93 -13.51 0.08
N ARG A 93 -10.54 -14.23 1.01
CA ARG A 93 -10.79 -15.67 0.88
C ARG A 93 -12.24 -15.91 0.51
N ILE A 94 -12.47 -16.39 -0.70
CA ILE A 94 -13.80 -16.53 -1.29
C ILE A 94 -13.91 -17.83 -2.09
N GLN A 95 -15.08 -18.44 -2.02
CA GLN A 95 -15.54 -19.53 -2.87
C GLN A 95 -16.61 -18.99 -3.81
N VAL A 96 -16.47 -19.29 -5.09
CA VAL A 96 -17.43 -19.05 -6.17
C VAL A 96 -17.67 -20.39 -6.89
N PRO A 97 -18.78 -20.61 -7.61
CA PRO A 97 -19.04 -21.89 -8.27
C PRO A 97 -18.03 -22.15 -9.41
N ALA A 98 -17.88 -23.42 -9.80
CA ALA A 98 -17.03 -23.79 -10.93
C ALA A 98 -17.48 -23.16 -12.28
N THR A 99 -18.74 -22.71 -12.35
CA THR A 99 -19.31 -21.98 -13.51
C THR A 99 -19.20 -20.46 -13.37
N HIS A 100 -18.45 -19.97 -12.39
CA HIS A 100 -18.20 -18.54 -12.20
C HIS A 100 -17.57 -17.93 -13.45
N THR A 101 -17.96 -16.69 -13.72
CA THR A 101 -17.38 -15.88 -14.80
C THR A 101 -17.33 -14.41 -14.35
N GLY A 102 -16.32 -13.72 -14.85
CA GLY A 102 -16.11 -12.30 -14.65
C GLY A 102 -15.24 -11.99 -13.42
N ASP A 103 -14.73 -10.77 -13.39
CA ASP A 103 -13.84 -10.34 -12.33
C ASP A 103 -14.54 -10.28 -10.97
N ILE A 104 -13.77 -10.57 -9.91
CA ILE A 104 -14.15 -10.20 -8.55
C ILE A 104 -13.59 -8.80 -8.28
N LYS A 105 -14.43 -7.87 -7.83
CA LYS A 105 -14.03 -6.47 -7.61
C LYS A 105 -14.15 -6.08 -6.16
N ILE A 106 -13.20 -5.28 -5.70
CA ILE A 106 -13.20 -4.69 -4.36
C ILE A 106 -13.09 -3.18 -4.52
N SER A 107 -14.17 -2.45 -4.23
CA SER A 107 -14.15 -0.99 -4.20
C SER A 107 -13.87 -0.50 -2.79
N TYR A 108 -13.18 0.62 -2.66
CA TYR A 108 -12.85 1.19 -1.35
C TYR A 108 -12.99 2.70 -1.29
N GLY A 109 -13.12 3.18 -0.05
CA GLY A 109 -13.12 4.58 0.33
C GLY A 109 -12.24 4.81 1.56
N THR A 110 -11.69 6.00 1.68
CA THR A 110 -10.80 6.39 2.77
C THR A 110 -11.29 7.68 3.43
N THR A 111 -10.71 8.08 4.55
CA THR A 111 -11.04 9.37 5.20
C THR A 111 -10.70 10.57 4.33
N ALA A 112 -9.70 10.46 3.45
CA ALA A 112 -9.38 11.51 2.48
C ALA A 112 -10.33 11.51 1.26
N ARG A 113 -10.92 10.37 0.91
CA ARG A 113 -11.84 10.20 -0.23
C ARG A 113 -12.94 9.21 0.11
N THR A 114 -14.00 9.73 0.70
CA THR A 114 -15.11 8.92 1.20
C THR A 114 -15.93 8.31 0.06
N GLY A 115 -16.54 7.15 0.34
CA GLY A 115 -17.41 6.45 -0.59
C GLY A 115 -16.67 5.80 -1.76
N PHE A 116 -17.44 5.16 -2.62
CA PHE A 116 -16.91 4.37 -3.74
C PHE A 116 -16.78 5.22 -5.01
N SER A 117 -15.77 4.92 -5.81
CA SER A 117 -15.52 5.57 -7.09
C SER A 117 -14.98 4.54 -8.07
N THR A 118 -15.28 4.70 -9.36
CA THR A 118 -14.73 3.84 -10.42
C THR A 118 -13.20 3.94 -10.53
N ALA A 119 -12.60 5.00 -10.00
CA ALA A 119 -11.14 5.16 -9.91
C ALA A 119 -10.51 4.46 -8.69
N ARG A 120 -11.30 3.81 -7.82
CA ARG A 120 -10.86 3.13 -6.59
C ARG A 120 -11.46 1.73 -6.51
N VAL A 121 -11.07 0.91 -7.48
CA VAL A 121 -11.53 -0.48 -7.63
C VAL A 121 -10.31 -1.36 -7.82
N LEU A 122 -10.12 -2.28 -6.89
CA LEU A 122 -9.17 -3.38 -7.00
C LEU A 122 -9.86 -4.52 -7.74
N VAL A 123 -9.13 -5.18 -8.64
CA VAL A 123 -9.67 -6.21 -9.52
C VAL A 123 -8.88 -7.50 -9.31
N ILE A 124 -9.59 -8.58 -9.04
CA ILE A 124 -9.08 -9.95 -9.21
C ILE A 124 -9.60 -10.41 -10.58
N PRO A 125 -8.73 -10.47 -11.60
CA PRO A 125 -9.15 -10.81 -12.95
C PRO A 125 -9.77 -12.21 -13.01
N ASP A 126 -10.80 -12.38 -13.82
CA ASP A 126 -11.46 -13.68 -14.07
C ASP A 126 -10.45 -14.80 -14.40
N ALA A 127 -9.39 -14.48 -15.16
CA ALA A 127 -8.34 -15.42 -15.54
C ALA A 127 -7.53 -15.99 -14.36
N LEU A 128 -7.60 -15.37 -13.18
CA LEU A 128 -6.96 -15.85 -11.95
C LEU A 128 -7.90 -16.62 -11.03
N VAL A 129 -9.19 -16.67 -11.32
CA VAL A 129 -10.19 -17.36 -10.49
C VAL A 129 -10.26 -18.83 -10.91
N PRO A 130 -9.84 -19.79 -10.06
CA PRO A 130 -9.91 -21.21 -10.42
C PRO A 130 -11.37 -21.68 -10.58
N THR A 131 -11.62 -22.48 -11.62
CA THR A 131 -12.95 -22.99 -11.97
C THR A 131 -13.24 -24.35 -11.32
N ASP A 132 -12.93 -24.51 -10.04
CA ASP A 132 -13.08 -25.78 -9.31
C ASP A 132 -14.18 -25.75 -8.25
N GLY A 133 -14.74 -24.57 -7.97
CA GLY A 133 -15.77 -24.40 -6.96
C GLY A 133 -15.24 -24.42 -5.54
N ALA A 134 -13.93 -24.32 -5.31
CA ALA A 134 -13.31 -24.35 -3.99
C ALA A 134 -13.09 -22.93 -3.43
N PHE A 135 -12.73 -22.86 -2.14
CA PHE A 135 -12.25 -21.62 -1.55
C PHE A 135 -10.82 -21.35 -2.02
N HIS A 136 -10.58 -20.14 -2.49
CA HIS A 136 -9.23 -19.63 -2.76
C HIS A 136 -8.99 -18.33 -2.02
N THR A 137 -7.73 -18.09 -1.66
CA THR A 137 -7.29 -16.82 -1.07
C THR A 137 -6.60 -15.99 -2.13
N TYR A 138 -7.05 -14.75 -2.33
CA TYR A 138 -6.46 -13.80 -3.26
C TYR A 138 -5.80 -12.69 -2.46
N ARG A 139 -4.48 -12.50 -2.63
CA ARG A 139 -3.74 -11.38 -2.06
C ARG A 139 -3.40 -10.37 -3.15
N ILE A 140 -3.85 -9.13 -2.99
CA ILE A 140 -3.56 -8.02 -3.87
C ILE A 140 -2.47 -7.16 -3.22
N ASP A 141 -1.39 -6.84 -3.95
CA ASP A 141 -0.41 -5.83 -3.56
C ASP A 141 -0.97 -4.45 -3.90
N VAL A 142 -1.55 -3.78 -2.90
CA VAL A 142 -2.27 -2.51 -3.03
C VAL A 142 -1.40 -1.30 -2.70
N GLY A 143 -0.18 -1.49 -2.20
CA GLY A 143 0.74 -0.38 -1.89
C GLY A 143 0.97 0.59 -3.06
N PRO A 144 1.12 0.12 -4.32
CA PRO A 144 1.26 1.00 -5.49
C PRO A 144 0.00 1.77 -5.92
N GLU A 145 -1.16 1.50 -5.33
CA GLU A 145 -2.43 2.16 -5.71
C GLU A 145 -2.46 3.62 -5.22
N PRO A 146 -2.49 4.64 -6.11
CA PRO A 146 -2.32 6.04 -5.74
C PRO A 146 -3.36 6.60 -4.76
N TRP A 147 -4.53 5.97 -4.65
CA TRP A 147 -5.57 6.37 -3.71
C TRP A 147 -5.61 5.52 -2.43
N TRP A 148 -4.71 4.56 -2.26
CA TRP A 148 -4.58 3.72 -1.06
C TRP A 148 -3.85 4.47 0.06
N ARG A 149 -4.53 5.48 0.62
CA ARG A 149 -3.96 6.44 1.60
C ARG A 149 -4.99 6.97 2.57
N ALA A 150 -4.50 7.59 3.65
CA ALA A 150 -5.25 7.95 4.85
C ALA A 150 -5.86 6.70 5.53
N ASN A 151 -6.89 6.86 6.36
CA ASN A 151 -7.52 5.70 7.00
C ASN A 151 -8.53 5.04 6.07
N LEU A 152 -8.44 3.71 5.93
CA LEU A 152 -9.46 2.93 5.25
C LEU A 152 -10.80 3.08 5.98
N ARG A 153 -11.90 3.18 5.24
CA ARG A 153 -13.20 3.52 5.79
C ARG A 153 -14.36 2.73 5.20
N ASP A 154 -14.28 2.48 3.90
CA ASP A 154 -15.36 1.86 3.14
C ASP A 154 -14.79 0.70 2.32
N LEU A 155 -15.48 -0.43 2.34
CA LEU A 155 -15.16 -1.60 1.52
C LEU A 155 -16.44 -2.15 0.90
N ARG A 156 -16.36 -2.52 -0.36
CA ARG A 156 -17.44 -3.20 -1.09
C ARG A 156 -16.85 -4.30 -1.96
N ILE A 157 -17.32 -5.52 -1.73
CA ILE A 157 -16.99 -6.69 -2.53
C ILE A 157 -18.12 -6.91 -3.54
N GLU A 158 -17.75 -7.06 -4.80
CA GLU A 158 -18.62 -7.50 -5.89
C GLU A 158 -18.13 -8.88 -6.35
N PRO A 159 -18.73 -9.98 -5.87
CA PRO A 159 -18.21 -11.34 -6.05
C PRO A 159 -18.37 -11.87 -7.48
N SER A 160 -19.28 -11.30 -8.27
CA SER A 160 -19.47 -11.63 -9.68
C SER A 160 -20.30 -10.52 -10.34
N ALA A 161 -20.16 -10.32 -11.65
CA ALA A 161 -21.09 -9.49 -12.43
C ALA A 161 -22.30 -10.28 -12.96
N THR A 162 -22.35 -11.60 -12.70
CA THR A 162 -23.36 -12.51 -13.22
C THR A 162 -24.41 -12.80 -12.14
N SER A 163 -25.69 -12.68 -12.49
CA SER A 163 -26.81 -13.02 -11.61
C SER A 163 -26.97 -14.54 -11.45
N GLY A 164 -27.45 -15.00 -10.30
CA GLY A 164 -27.67 -16.42 -9.98
C GLY A 164 -26.42 -17.18 -9.55
N GLN A 165 -25.29 -16.51 -9.33
CA GLN A 165 -24.04 -17.13 -8.86
C GLN A 165 -24.03 -17.16 -7.33
N THR A 166 -23.75 -18.32 -6.76
CA THR A 166 -23.55 -18.46 -5.31
C THR A 166 -22.16 -17.95 -4.92
N PHE A 167 -21.99 -17.49 -3.68
CA PHE A 167 -20.66 -17.24 -3.12
C PHE A 167 -20.63 -17.57 -1.64
N ALA A 168 -19.43 -17.83 -1.13
CA ALA A 168 -19.13 -17.87 0.30
C ALA A 168 -17.81 -17.14 0.56
N ILE A 169 -17.82 -16.16 1.45
CA ILE A 169 -16.64 -15.40 1.86
C ILE A 169 -16.30 -15.84 3.28
N ASP A 170 -15.06 -16.28 3.49
CA ASP A 170 -14.53 -16.61 4.81
C ASP A 170 -14.03 -15.33 5.48
N TYR A 171 -13.08 -14.64 4.84
CA TYR A 171 -12.57 -13.38 5.37
C TYR A 171 -12.17 -12.37 4.30
N LEU A 172 -12.15 -11.11 4.72
CA LEU A 172 -11.38 -10.05 4.08
C LEU A 172 -10.40 -9.47 5.11
N ARG A 173 -9.13 -9.31 4.75
CA ARG A 173 -8.10 -8.75 5.62
C ARG A 173 -7.30 -7.67 4.92
N VAL A 174 -6.82 -6.70 5.69
CA VAL A 174 -5.85 -5.68 5.26
C VAL A 174 -4.67 -5.72 6.21
N GLY A 175 -3.46 -5.63 5.67
CA GLY A 175 -2.25 -5.77 6.45
C GLY A 175 -1.00 -5.83 5.58
N ASP A 176 0.01 -6.51 6.10
CA ASP A 176 1.32 -6.60 5.47
C ASP A 176 1.92 -8.01 5.55
N LEU A 177 2.96 -8.26 4.75
CA LEU A 177 3.65 -9.54 4.74
C LEU A 177 4.41 -9.78 6.06
N PRO A 178 4.38 -11.01 6.59
CA PRO A 178 5.15 -11.37 7.76
C PRO A 178 6.64 -11.37 7.42
N GLY A 179 7.47 -10.83 8.30
CA GLY A 179 8.93 -10.87 8.17
C GLY A 179 9.57 -9.63 7.53
N ASP A 180 8.80 -8.67 7.04
CA ASP A 180 9.31 -7.36 6.60
C ASP A 180 9.60 -6.44 7.80
N VAL A 181 10.53 -6.87 8.66
CA VAL A 181 10.94 -6.12 9.86
C VAL A 181 12.12 -5.22 9.53
N TYR A 182 11.87 -3.92 9.53
CA TYR A 182 12.90 -2.90 9.35
C TYR A 182 13.37 -2.37 10.71
N LEU A 183 14.63 -2.61 11.02
CA LEU A 183 15.29 -2.11 12.22
C LEU A 183 15.52 -0.60 12.13
N ALA A 184 15.53 0.08 13.26
CA ALA A 184 15.96 1.47 13.29
C ALA A 184 17.45 1.57 12.94
N ASN A 185 17.80 2.46 12.01
CA ASN A 185 19.19 2.84 11.82
C ASN A 185 19.59 3.85 12.90
N ALA A 186 20.32 3.37 13.90
CA ALA A 186 20.73 4.12 15.09
C ALA A 186 21.96 5.02 14.89
N GLU A 187 22.52 5.11 13.67
CA GLU A 187 23.67 5.99 13.38
C GLU A 187 23.33 7.49 13.44
N TRP A 188 22.04 7.82 13.46
CA TRP A 188 21.52 9.16 13.69
C TRP A 188 20.54 9.17 14.85
N ASN A 189 20.51 10.26 15.61
CA ASN A 189 19.49 10.54 16.62
C ASN A 189 19.17 12.03 16.62
N SER A 190 17.98 12.39 17.06
CA SER A 190 17.52 13.78 17.15
C SER A 190 16.57 13.93 18.33
N ASP A 191 16.20 15.18 18.64
CA ASP A 191 15.28 15.51 19.74
C ASP A 191 13.90 14.86 19.58
N TYR A 192 13.48 14.67 18.33
CA TYR A 192 12.20 14.06 17.98
C TYR A 192 12.33 13.08 16.81
N GLU A 193 11.45 12.08 16.80
CA GLU A 193 11.38 11.08 15.76
C GLU A 193 9.94 10.63 15.46
N MET A 194 9.75 10.14 14.23
CA MET A 194 8.57 9.38 13.80
C MET A 194 9.03 8.34 12.77
N SER A 195 8.37 7.19 12.67
CA SER A 195 8.73 6.17 11.69
C SER A 195 7.51 5.69 10.89
N SER A 196 7.76 5.38 9.62
CA SER A 196 6.91 4.54 8.78
C SER A 196 7.55 3.16 8.64
N LYS A 197 7.07 2.28 7.74
CA LYS A 197 7.67 0.96 7.51
C LYS A 197 9.13 1.07 7.07
N HIS A 198 9.44 1.90 6.08
CA HIS A 198 10.75 1.98 5.45
C HIS A 198 11.61 3.17 5.92
N PHE A 199 11.03 4.14 6.62
CA PHE A 199 11.71 5.39 6.96
C PHE A 199 11.64 5.74 8.44
N ARG A 200 12.69 6.44 8.91
CA ARG A 200 12.72 7.11 10.22
C ARG A 200 12.95 8.60 9.99
N PHE A 201 11.93 9.40 10.27
CA PHE A 201 11.97 10.86 10.18
C PHE A 201 12.48 11.46 11.48
N LEU A 202 13.53 12.28 11.40
CA LEU A 202 14.25 12.85 12.54
C LEU A 202 14.28 14.38 12.43
N TRP A 203 13.88 15.09 13.48
CA TRP A 203 13.97 16.56 13.49
C TRP A 203 14.41 17.12 14.83
N SER A 204 15.06 18.27 14.81
CA SER A 204 15.63 18.91 16.00
C SER A 204 14.65 19.86 16.69
N ALA A 205 14.96 20.25 17.92
CA ALA A 205 14.25 21.29 18.68
C ALA A 205 14.18 22.62 17.93
N ALA A 206 15.24 22.98 17.19
CA ALA A 206 15.24 24.17 16.34
C ALA A 206 14.20 24.07 15.22
N ARG A 207 14.02 22.88 14.62
CA ARG A 207 13.01 22.66 13.57
C ARG A 207 11.61 22.56 14.13
N ALA A 208 11.46 22.02 15.35
CA ALA A 208 10.19 22.06 16.06
C ALA A 208 9.73 23.51 16.32
N ALA A 209 10.65 24.40 16.69
CA ALA A 209 10.37 25.82 16.83
C ALA A 209 9.99 26.52 15.51
N GLN A 210 10.35 25.94 14.35
CA GLN A 210 9.94 26.38 13.01
C GLN A 210 8.63 25.74 12.52
N GLY A 211 7.95 24.97 13.36
CA GLY A 211 6.65 24.37 13.06
C GLY A 211 6.70 22.91 12.60
N VAL A 212 7.88 22.29 12.50
CA VAL A 212 8.00 20.84 12.21
C VAL A 212 7.48 20.05 13.40
N ASN A 213 6.48 19.20 13.15
CA ASN A 213 5.81 18.43 14.18
C ASN A 213 5.42 17.05 13.65
N ALA A 214 4.77 16.24 14.48
CA ALA A 214 4.32 14.89 14.09
C ALA A 214 3.42 14.87 12.85
N ALA A 215 2.58 15.89 12.62
CA ALA A 215 1.76 15.96 11.40
C ALA A 215 2.61 16.24 10.15
N THR A 216 3.62 17.11 10.27
CA THR A 216 4.58 17.37 9.20
C THR A 216 5.41 16.12 8.90
N ALA A 217 5.96 15.48 9.94
CA ALA A 217 6.73 14.25 9.82
C ALA A 217 5.91 13.13 9.17
N ARG A 218 4.65 12.97 9.60
CA ARG A 218 3.71 12.01 9.00
C ARG A 218 3.51 12.25 7.52
N GLY A 219 3.27 13.50 7.12
CA GLY A 219 3.09 13.86 5.72
C GLY A 219 4.34 13.60 4.88
N ALA A 220 5.52 13.89 5.41
CA ALA A 220 6.79 13.62 4.76
C ALA A 220 7.05 12.11 4.61
N LEU A 221 6.79 11.34 5.66
CA LEU A 221 6.87 9.87 5.65
C LEU A 221 5.91 9.27 4.63
N ARG A 222 4.67 9.76 4.54
CA ARG A 222 3.72 9.34 3.51
C ARG A 222 4.27 9.54 2.10
N ASN A 223 4.80 10.72 1.80
CA ASN A 223 5.40 10.99 0.48
C ASN A 223 6.61 10.09 0.21
N ALA A 224 7.42 9.79 1.22
CA ALA A 224 8.56 8.89 1.11
C ALA A 224 8.11 7.43 0.86
N GLU A 225 7.06 6.97 1.55
CA GLU A 225 6.46 5.64 1.32
C GLU A 225 5.86 5.55 -0.09
N GLU A 226 5.07 6.53 -0.54
CA GLU A 226 4.52 6.57 -1.91
C GLU A 226 5.66 6.47 -2.96
N ALA A 227 6.76 7.20 -2.77
CA ALA A 227 7.93 7.12 -3.64
C ALA A 227 8.64 5.76 -3.56
N TRP A 228 8.75 5.16 -2.37
CA TRP A 228 9.33 3.83 -2.17
C TRP A 228 8.54 2.75 -2.93
N GLN A 229 7.20 2.79 -2.91
CA GLN A 229 6.36 1.85 -3.66
C GLN A 229 6.70 1.91 -5.16
N VAL A 230 6.86 3.10 -5.71
CA VAL A 230 7.23 3.29 -7.12
C VAL A 230 8.64 2.77 -7.38
N TYR A 231 9.64 3.18 -6.61
CA TYR A 231 11.03 2.83 -6.86
C TYR A 231 11.29 1.33 -6.71
N VAL A 232 10.73 0.69 -5.68
CA VAL A 232 10.95 -0.75 -5.43
C VAL A 232 10.01 -1.61 -6.25
N LYS A 233 8.69 -1.41 -6.14
CA LYS A 233 7.71 -2.35 -6.70
C LYS A 233 7.41 -2.10 -8.18
N VAL A 234 7.49 -0.86 -8.65
CA VAL A 234 7.19 -0.52 -10.05
C VAL A 234 8.47 -0.49 -10.90
N MET A 235 9.51 0.17 -10.42
CA MET A 235 10.77 0.33 -11.17
C MET A 235 11.78 -0.80 -10.91
N GLY A 236 11.61 -1.60 -9.85
CA GLY A 236 12.46 -2.75 -9.56
C GLY A 236 13.84 -2.39 -9.00
N TYR A 237 14.03 -1.20 -8.42
CA TYR A 237 15.28 -0.89 -7.73
C TYR A 237 15.45 -1.77 -6.50
N ARG A 238 16.71 -2.13 -6.18
CA ARG A 238 17.04 -2.71 -4.88
C ARG A 238 16.69 -1.69 -3.80
N GLU A 239 15.95 -2.14 -2.79
CA GLU A 239 15.62 -1.33 -1.62
C GLU A 239 16.87 -0.85 -0.87
N PRO A 240 16.94 0.40 -0.41
CA PRO A 240 18.08 0.96 0.33
C PRO A 240 18.05 0.58 1.81
N ALA A 241 17.79 -0.70 2.11
CA ALA A 241 17.52 -1.18 3.47
C ALA A 241 18.70 -1.88 4.13
N GLU A 242 19.86 -2.00 3.48
CA GLU A 242 21.01 -2.72 4.03
C GLU A 242 22.29 -1.94 3.79
N SER A 243 23.27 -2.04 4.69
CA SER A 243 24.57 -1.39 4.53
C SER A 243 25.25 -1.77 3.21
N THR A 244 25.75 -0.78 2.48
CA THR A 244 26.57 -1.00 1.27
C THR A 244 28.00 -1.43 1.58
N SER A 245 28.48 -1.21 2.81
CA SER A 245 29.85 -1.51 3.24
C SER A 245 29.97 -2.74 4.13
N SER A 246 28.90 -3.12 4.82
CA SER A 246 28.87 -4.22 5.80
C SER A 246 27.47 -4.85 5.88
N PRO A 247 27.00 -5.47 4.78
CA PRO A 247 25.71 -6.17 4.75
C PRO A 247 25.68 -7.31 5.77
N ASN A 248 24.56 -7.46 6.46
CA ASN A 248 24.38 -8.43 7.54
C ASN A 248 23.05 -9.22 7.45
N GLY A 249 22.31 -9.06 6.37
CA GLY A 249 21.02 -9.70 6.13
C GLY A 249 19.83 -9.02 6.83
N ASN A 250 20.07 -8.02 7.70
CA ASN A 250 18.99 -7.26 8.32
C ASN A 250 18.58 -6.09 7.44
N LYS A 251 17.27 -5.78 7.46
CA LYS A 251 16.72 -4.57 6.86
C LYS A 251 16.68 -3.44 7.88
N TYR A 252 17.02 -2.23 7.45
CA TYR A 252 17.08 -1.02 8.24
C TYR A 252 16.27 0.08 7.57
N LYS A 253 15.62 0.92 8.38
CA LYS A 253 14.92 2.10 7.90
C LYS A 253 15.93 3.13 7.37
N VAL A 254 15.58 3.80 6.27
CA VAL A 254 16.32 4.96 5.78
C VAL A 254 16.09 6.13 6.73
N ASN A 255 17.17 6.77 7.18
CA ASN A 255 17.07 7.98 7.97
C ASN A 255 16.70 9.15 7.05
N PHE A 256 15.62 9.84 7.41
CA PHE A 256 15.12 11.03 6.77
C PHE A 256 15.24 12.18 7.77
N LEU A 257 16.25 13.02 7.57
CA LEU A 257 16.57 14.13 8.44
C LEU A 257 15.82 15.40 8.01
N CYS A 258 15.33 16.13 8.99
CA CYS A 258 14.98 17.53 8.89
C CYS A 258 15.70 18.22 10.05
N ILE A 259 17.01 18.43 9.88
CA ILE A 259 17.90 18.96 10.92
C ILE A 259 18.67 20.15 10.35
N TYR A 260 19.28 19.96 9.18
CA TYR A 260 20.12 20.95 8.51
C TYR A 260 19.33 21.75 7.46
N ASP A 261 19.87 22.90 7.07
CA ASP A 261 19.34 23.68 5.96
C ASP A 261 19.68 22.99 4.63
N GLY A 262 18.83 23.22 3.63
CA GLY A 262 18.94 22.68 2.29
C GLY A 262 18.39 21.26 2.11
N TYR A 263 18.58 20.76 0.88
CA TYR A 263 18.13 19.47 0.39
C TYR A 263 19.34 18.71 -0.14
N TRP A 264 19.59 17.53 0.40
CA TRP A 264 20.72 16.72 -0.02
C TRP A 264 20.61 15.28 0.49
N MET A 265 21.31 14.39 -0.17
CA MET A 265 21.58 13.02 0.27
C MET A 265 23.05 12.86 0.68
N SER A 266 23.31 11.93 1.58
CA SER A 266 24.66 11.46 1.89
C SER A 266 24.62 10.01 2.38
N SER A 267 25.76 9.46 2.78
CA SER A 267 25.86 8.13 3.39
C SER A 267 26.66 8.19 4.68
N THR A 268 26.29 7.35 5.64
CA THR A 268 27.05 7.19 6.88
C THR A 268 28.34 6.41 6.64
N GLY A 269 29.25 6.43 7.62
CA GLY A 269 30.46 5.59 7.59
C GLY A 269 30.15 4.09 7.54
N GLY A 270 28.97 3.68 8.03
CA GLY A 270 28.46 2.31 7.91
C GLY A 270 27.77 2.00 6.58
N GLY A 271 27.87 2.86 5.57
CA GLY A 271 27.37 2.58 4.21
C GLY A 271 25.85 2.67 4.07
N PHE A 272 25.16 3.35 4.98
CA PHE A 272 23.73 3.61 4.85
C PHE A 272 23.49 4.98 4.24
N GLY A 273 22.86 5.02 3.06
CA GLY A 273 22.33 6.24 2.49
C GLY A 273 21.22 6.85 3.37
N TYR A 274 21.20 8.18 3.47
CA TYR A 274 20.20 8.97 4.17
C TYR A 274 19.98 10.30 3.42
N MET A 275 18.89 11.01 3.74
CA MET A 275 18.57 12.30 3.14
C MET A 275 18.26 13.36 4.19
N ASN A 276 18.54 14.63 3.88
CA ASN A 276 18.11 15.79 4.65
C ASN A 276 17.23 16.69 3.78
N ILE A 277 16.09 17.12 4.34
CA ILE A 277 15.20 18.10 3.70
C ILE A 277 14.76 19.10 4.77
N GLU A 278 15.03 20.38 4.55
CA GLU A 278 14.53 21.46 5.40
C GLU A 278 13.00 21.68 5.26
N PRO A 279 12.34 22.40 6.18
CA PRO A 279 10.87 22.42 6.28
C PRO A 279 10.11 22.81 5.01
N SER A 280 10.66 23.71 4.20
CA SER A 280 10.13 24.15 2.90
C SER A 280 9.94 23.00 1.90
N GLY A 281 10.73 21.94 2.01
CA GLY A 281 10.64 20.77 1.14
C GLY A 281 9.64 19.70 1.60
N LEU A 282 8.98 19.88 2.75
CA LEU A 282 8.10 18.86 3.35
C LEU A 282 6.62 18.99 2.95
N GLN A 283 6.31 19.73 1.88
CA GLN A 283 4.94 19.90 1.40
C GLN A 283 4.34 18.55 0.95
N VAL A 284 3.13 18.25 1.45
CA VAL A 284 2.42 16.98 1.23
C VAL A 284 1.50 17.04 0.02
N ASP A 285 0.69 18.11 -0.09
CA ASP A 285 -0.34 18.23 -1.12
C ASP A 285 -0.41 19.67 -1.70
N PRO A 286 -0.16 19.87 -3.00
CA PRO A 286 0.55 18.91 -3.86
C PRO A 286 1.96 18.65 -3.29
N PRO A 287 2.56 17.48 -3.55
CA PRO A 287 3.89 17.16 -3.05
C PRO A 287 4.94 18.12 -3.63
N SER A 288 5.94 18.47 -2.83
CA SER A 288 7.05 19.37 -3.25
C SER A 288 7.96 18.78 -4.34
N TRP A 289 7.86 17.47 -4.60
CA TRP A 289 8.79 16.67 -5.42
C TRP A 289 10.24 16.59 -4.92
N ILE A 290 10.58 17.31 -3.85
CA ILE A 290 11.91 17.26 -3.23
C ILE A 290 12.12 15.91 -2.53
N ILE A 291 11.11 15.38 -1.83
CA ILE A 291 11.21 14.08 -1.16
C ILE A 291 11.52 12.95 -2.16
N PRO A 292 10.75 12.76 -3.26
CA PRO A 292 11.11 11.79 -4.29
C PRO A 292 12.51 12.00 -4.87
N HIS A 293 12.91 13.26 -5.12
CA HIS A 293 14.22 13.60 -5.70
C HIS A 293 15.38 13.16 -4.80
N GLU A 294 15.41 13.62 -3.55
CA GLU A 294 16.48 13.27 -2.61
C GLU A 294 16.48 11.77 -2.27
N LEU A 295 15.30 11.17 -2.20
CA LEU A 295 15.19 9.73 -2.00
C LEU A 295 15.81 8.95 -3.16
N MET A 296 15.63 9.39 -4.42
CA MET A 296 16.26 8.73 -5.57
C MET A 296 17.79 8.71 -5.44
N HIS A 297 18.42 9.76 -4.91
CA HIS A 297 19.85 9.74 -4.63
C HIS A 297 20.23 8.65 -3.63
N VAL A 298 19.43 8.42 -2.58
CA VAL A 298 19.65 7.30 -1.65
C VAL A 298 19.58 5.96 -2.39
N PHE A 299 18.58 5.77 -3.26
CA PHE A 299 18.50 4.57 -4.09
C PHE A 299 19.70 4.41 -5.02
N GLN A 300 20.16 5.48 -5.66
CA GLN A 300 21.35 5.47 -6.52
C GLN A 300 22.60 5.00 -5.76
N HIS A 301 22.82 5.48 -4.52
CA HIS A 301 23.93 5.02 -3.69
C HIS A 301 23.90 3.50 -3.47
N HIS A 302 22.74 2.95 -3.10
CA HIS A 302 22.56 1.52 -2.83
C HIS A 302 22.54 0.64 -4.07
N ASN A 303 22.31 1.23 -5.25
CA ASN A 303 22.27 0.53 -6.54
C ASN A 303 23.51 0.82 -7.43
N ALA A 304 24.47 1.64 -6.98
CA ALA A 304 25.65 2.02 -7.76
C ALA A 304 26.57 0.85 -8.14
N GLN A 305 26.50 -0.28 -7.43
CA GLN A 305 27.22 -1.50 -7.81
C GLN A 305 26.47 -2.35 -8.86
N THR A 306 25.17 -2.14 -9.03
CA THR A 306 24.28 -2.85 -9.98
C THR A 306 24.01 -2.05 -11.26
N LEU A 307 24.11 -0.72 -11.23
CA LEU A 307 23.81 0.19 -12.34
C LEU A 307 25.01 0.43 -13.30
N LYS A 308 25.79 -0.60 -13.63
CA LYS A 308 26.80 -0.47 -14.69
C LYS A 308 26.20 -0.40 -16.10
N HIS A 309 24.91 -0.68 -16.29
CA HIS A 309 24.22 -0.38 -17.54
C HIS A 309 22.84 0.23 -17.25
N SER A 310 22.50 1.28 -18.00
CA SER A 310 21.19 1.97 -18.11
C SER A 310 20.69 2.75 -16.88
N LEU A 311 21.03 4.04 -16.75
CA LEU A 311 20.32 5.18 -17.37
C LEU A 311 21.06 6.48 -17.04
N CYS A 312 21.14 7.33 -18.06
CA CYS A 312 21.95 8.52 -18.14
C CYS A 312 21.35 9.67 -17.32
N ALA A 313 22.23 10.60 -16.93
CA ALA A 313 22.00 11.83 -16.20
C ALA A 313 20.72 12.57 -16.60
N MET A 314 19.99 13.04 -15.60
CA MET A 314 19.06 14.16 -15.75
C MET A 314 19.67 15.32 -14.95
N ASP A 315 20.65 15.99 -15.56
CA ASP A 315 21.12 17.29 -15.11
C ASP A 315 19.96 18.28 -15.29
N ILE A 316 19.48 18.85 -14.18
CA ILE A 316 18.60 20.02 -14.19
C ILE A 316 19.49 21.22 -13.85
N SER A 317 19.87 21.96 -14.89
CA SER A 317 20.33 23.35 -14.79
C SER A 317 19.15 24.29 -14.56
#